data_AF-A0A662FPF4-F1
#
_entry.id   AF-A0A662FPF4-F1
#
_cell.length_a   1.000
_cell.length_b   1.000
_cell.length_c   1.000
_cell.angle_alpha   90.00
_cell.angle_beta   90.00
_cell.angle_gamma   90.00
#
_symmetry.space_group_name_H-M   'P 1'
#
loop_
_entity.id
_entity.type
_entity.pdbx_description
1 polymer ?
#
loop_
_entity_poly.entity_id
_entity_poly.type
_entity_poly.pdbx_seq_one_letter_code
_entity_poly.pdbx_strand_id
1 'polypeptide(L)'
;MAEKFEKVIEALKSLGVEVEDAGDVIRVKAAKEKLRQVAEKAVELGYDHLVSVEGVDWIKENQIEVIYHAESYEKDLREKLLEIRVRV
;
A
#
# COMPACT_ATOMS: atom_id res chain seq x y z
N MET A 1 -9.50 16.39 -3.35
CA MET A 1 -8.08 15.98 -3.40
C MET A 1 -7.52 15.64 -2.02
N ALA A 2 -7.11 16.57 -1.15
CA ALA A 2 -6.46 16.21 0.14
C ALA A 2 -7.32 15.36 1.10
N GLU A 3 -8.63 15.63 1.19
CA GLU A 3 -9.51 14.96 2.17
C GLU A 3 -9.68 13.44 1.95
N LYS A 4 -9.68 12.98 0.69
CA LYS A 4 -9.82 11.54 0.41
C LYS A 4 -8.51 10.80 0.71
N PHE A 5 -7.37 11.39 0.38
CA PHE A 5 -6.06 10.82 0.63
C PHE A 5 -5.80 10.60 2.12
N GLU A 6 -6.15 11.58 2.97
CA GLU A 6 -6.07 11.42 4.44
C GLU A 6 -6.97 10.29 4.96
N LYS A 7 -8.21 10.20 4.46
CA LYS A 7 -9.15 9.12 4.83
C LYS A 7 -8.63 7.73 4.45
N VAL A 8 -7.90 7.61 3.35
CA VAL A 8 -7.23 6.35 2.97
C VAL A 8 -6.21 5.97 4.04
N ILE A 9 -5.35 6.92 4.45
CA ILE A 9 -4.30 6.67 5.45
C ILE A 9 -4.94 6.23 6.78
N GLU A 10 -5.97 6.93 7.25
CA GLU A 10 -6.69 6.56 8.48
C GLU A 10 -7.34 5.17 8.38
N ALA A 11 -7.98 4.86 7.25
CA ALA A 11 -8.61 3.56 7.03
C ALA A 11 -7.58 2.42 7.02
N LEU A 12 -6.42 2.61 6.39
CA LEU A 12 -5.34 1.62 6.38
C LEU A 12 -4.72 1.45 7.77
N LYS A 13 -4.50 2.54 8.53
CA LYS A 13 -4.03 2.48 9.92
C LYS A 13 -4.97 1.67 10.82
N SER A 14 -6.28 1.75 10.58
CA SER A 14 -7.29 0.99 11.35
C SER A 14 -7.15 -0.53 11.22
N LEU A 15 -6.45 -1.03 10.20
CA LEU A 15 -6.15 -2.45 10.01
C LEU A 15 -5.02 -2.96 10.93
N GLY A 16 -4.39 -2.08 11.72
CA GLY A 16 -3.27 -2.42 12.59
C GLY A 16 -2.02 -2.82 11.79
N VAL A 17 -1.71 -2.06 10.74
CA VAL A 17 -0.50 -2.15 9.92
C VAL A 17 0.28 -0.84 10.05
N GLU A 18 1.57 -0.87 9.76
CA GLU A 18 2.38 0.35 9.73
C GLU A 18 2.09 1.11 8.43
N VAL A 19 1.73 2.40 8.55
CA VAL A 19 1.45 3.27 7.40
C VAL A 19 2.32 4.51 7.51
N GLU A 20 3.15 4.74 6.50
CA GLU A 20 4.00 5.92 6.32
C GLU A 20 3.43 6.77 5.19
N ASP A 21 3.20 8.05 5.47
CA ASP A 21 2.90 9.05 4.45
C ASP A 21 4.22 9.66 3.94
N ALA A 22 4.56 9.37 2.69
CA ALA A 22 5.71 9.90 1.99
C ALA A 22 5.29 10.91 0.89
N GLY A 23 4.20 11.65 1.12
CA GLY A 23 3.73 12.75 0.28
C GLY A 23 2.79 12.30 -0.84
N ASP A 24 3.37 11.91 -1.97
CA ASP A 24 2.61 11.33 -3.10
C ASP A 24 2.55 9.81 -3.02
N VAL A 25 3.20 9.21 -2.01
CA VAL A 25 3.25 7.75 -1.82
C VAL A 25 2.78 7.41 -0.40
N ILE A 26 1.81 6.51 -0.29
CA ILE A 26 1.46 5.84 0.97
C ILE A 26 2.19 4.52 1.01
N ARG A 27 3.05 4.30 2.01
CA ARG A 27 3.72 3.02 2.22
C ARG A 27 3.07 2.26 3.36
N VAL A 28 2.62 1.05 3.08
CA VAL A 28 2.05 0.13 4.05
C VAL A 28 3.00 -1.02 4.25
N LYS A 29 3.49 -1.22 5.48
CA LYS A 29 4.21 -2.45 5.84
C LYS A 29 3.24 -3.37 6.56
N ALA A 30 3.02 -4.55 5.99
CA ALA A 30 2.07 -5.52 6.51
C ALA A 30 2.74 -6.89 6.71
N ALA A 31 2.29 -7.62 7.74
CA ALA A 31 2.58 -9.04 7.85
C ALA A 31 1.91 -9.81 6.71
N LYS A 32 2.49 -10.93 6.28
CA LYS A 32 1.99 -11.73 5.14
C LYS A 32 0.53 -12.17 5.32
N GLU A 33 0.11 -12.43 6.56
CA GLU A 33 -1.26 -12.84 6.88
C GLU A 33 -2.27 -11.70 6.68
N LYS A 34 -1.83 -10.44 6.73
CA LYS A 34 -2.66 -9.24 6.52
C LYS A 34 -2.66 -8.74 5.08
N LEU A 35 -1.78 -9.24 4.21
CA LEU A 35 -1.66 -8.78 2.82
C LEU A 35 -3.01 -8.75 2.12
N ARG A 36 -3.77 -9.85 2.20
CA ARG A 36 -5.08 -9.95 1.56
C ARG A 36 -6.06 -8.90 2.08
N GLN A 37 -6.13 -8.72 3.40
CA GLN A 37 -7.00 -7.73 4.02
C GLN A 37 -6.64 -6.30 3.61
N VAL A 38 -5.35 -5.97 3.55
CA VAL A 38 -4.87 -4.65 3.11
C VAL A 38 -5.20 -4.42 1.63
N ALA A 39 -4.97 -5.42 0.77
CA ALA A 39 -5.26 -5.32 -0.66
C ALA A 39 -6.77 -5.16 -0.93
N GLU A 40 -7.62 -5.96 -0.28
CA GLU A 40 -9.08 -5.82 -0.36
C GLU A 40 -9.52 -4.43 0.10
N LYS A 41 -8.95 -3.92 1.20
CA LYS A 41 -9.26 -2.58 1.69
C LYS A 41 -8.79 -1.48 0.73
N ALA A 42 -7.63 -1.64 0.12
CA ALA A 42 -7.10 -0.70 -0.87
C ALA A 42 -8.03 -0.56 -2.08
N VAL A 43 -8.55 -1.69 -2.59
CA VAL A 43 -9.52 -1.70 -3.69
C VAL A 43 -10.81 -1.00 -3.28
N GLU A 44 -11.36 -1.25 -2.08
CA GLU A 44 -12.53 -0.53 -1.55
C GLU A 44 -12.32 0.98 -1.47
N LEU A 45 -11.08 1.41 -1.21
CA LEU A 45 -10.70 2.81 -1.06
C LEU A 45 -10.42 3.52 -2.40
N GLY A 46 -10.43 2.78 -3.51
CA GLY A 46 -10.27 3.33 -4.86
C GLY A 46 -8.93 3.02 -5.53
N TYR A 47 -8.03 2.25 -4.90
CA TYR A 47 -6.81 1.76 -5.55
C TYR A 47 -7.10 0.47 -6.32
N ASP A 48 -7.72 0.63 -7.50
CA ASP A 48 -8.22 -0.45 -8.35
C ASP A 48 -7.24 -0.88 -9.45
N HIS A 49 -6.11 -0.19 -9.58
CA HIS A 49 -5.11 -0.45 -10.61
C HIS A 49 -3.78 -0.91 -10.01
N LEU A 50 -3.48 -2.21 -10.13
CA LEU A 50 -2.15 -2.73 -9.80
C LEU A 50 -1.19 -2.39 -10.95
N VAL A 51 -0.20 -1.53 -10.67
CA VAL A 51 0.79 -1.03 -11.62
C VAL A 51 1.93 -2.03 -11.78
N SER A 52 2.46 -2.52 -10.65
CA SER A 52 3.58 -3.45 -10.67
C SER A 52 3.67 -4.27 -9.39
N VAL A 53 4.44 -5.36 -9.47
CA VAL A 53 4.86 -6.16 -8.32
C VAL A 53 6.38 -6.29 -8.40
N GLU A 54 7.06 -5.89 -7.35
CA GLU A 54 8.52 -5.92 -7.24
C GLU A 54 8.95 -6.90 -6.15
N GLY A 55 10.03 -7.64 -6.40
CA GLY A 55 10.68 -8.48 -5.42
C GLY A 55 12.06 -7.93 -5.06
N VAL A 56 12.33 -7.73 -3.78
CA VAL A 56 13.61 -7.28 -3.24
C VAL A 56 14.23 -8.40 -2.42
N ASP A 57 15.46 -8.80 -2.78
CA ASP A 57 16.25 -9.75 -2.00
C ASP A 57 17.09 -9.03 -0.95
N TRP A 58 16.68 -9.12 0.30
CA TRP A 58 17.43 -8.62 1.45
C TRP A 58 18.39 -9.70 1.95
N ILE A 59 19.43 -9.99 1.17
CA ILE A 59 20.36 -11.11 1.41
C ILE A 59 20.98 -11.12 2.83
N LYS A 60 21.24 -9.94 3.40
CA LYS A 60 21.79 -9.80 4.77
C LYS A 60 20.80 -10.18 5.87
N GLU A 61 19.51 -10.10 5.57
CA GLU A 61 18.41 -10.39 6.49
C GLU A 61 17.81 -11.79 6.24
N ASN A 62 18.32 -12.51 5.22
CA ASN A 62 17.79 -13.79 4.75
C ASN A 62 16.28 -13.74 4.54
N GLN A 63 15.83 -12.69 3.85
CA GLN A 63 14.41 -12.35 3.70
C GLN A 63 14.14 -11.78 2.31
N ILE A 64 12.99 -12.15 1.73
CA ILE A 64 12.50 -11.53 0.50
C ILE A 64 11.41 -10.54 0.87
N GLU A 65 11.39 -9.37 0.24
CA GLU A 65 10.28 -8.42 0.32
C GLU A 65 9.55 -8.39 -1.02
N VAL A 66 8.23 -8.46 -0.99
CA VAL A 66 7.36 -8.24 -2.14
C VAL A 66 6.66 -6.90 -1.95
N ILE A 67 6.76 -6.04 -2.95
CA ILE A 67 6.18 -4.71 -2.97
C ILE A 67 5.12 -4.66 -4.08
N TYR A 68 3.88 -4.39 -3.70
CA TYR A 68 2.79 -4.16 -4.64
C TYR A 68 2.59 -2.66 -4.81
N HIS A 69 2.66 -2.18 -6.05
CA HIS A 69 2.42 -0.78 -6.39
C HIS A 69 1.03 -0.65 -7.01
N ALA A 70 0.15 0.13 -6.40
CA ALA A 70 -1.20 0.37 -6.87
C ALA A 70 -1.49 1.86 -7.03
N GLU A 71 -2.25 2.20 -8.07
CA GLU A 71 -2.76 3.53 -8.37
C GLU A 71 -4.28 3.52 -8.43
N SER A 72 -4.85 4.72 -8.57
CA SER A 72 -6.28 4.93 -8.73
C SER A 72 -6.60 5.66 -10.03
N TYR A 73 -7.64 5.22 -10.73
CA TYR A 73 -8.23 5.99 -11.83
C TYR A 73 -9.14 7.14 -11.35
N GLU A 74 -9.44 7.21 -10.05
CA GLU A 74 -10.25 8.27 -9.50
C GLU A 74 -9.49 9.59 -9.45
N LYS A 75 -10.17 10.68 -9.81
CA LYS A 75 -9.55 12.02 -9.88
C LYS A 75 -8.94 12.49 -8.56
N ASP A 76 -9.52 12.12 -7.42
CA ASP A 76 -9.07 12.57 -6.11
C ASP A 76 -7.83 11.83 -5.58
N LEU A 77 -7.51 10.67 -6.16
CA LEU A 77 -6.37 9.82 -5.80
C LEU A 77 -5.35 9.68 -6.94
N ARG A 78 -5.53 10.44 -8.02
CA ARG A 78 -4.62 10.42 -9.16
C ARG A 78 -3.25 10.94 -8.73
N GLU A 79 -2.18 10.36 -9.29
CA GLU A 79 -0.78 10.68 -8.94
C GLU A 79 -0.40 10.34 -7.49
N LYS A 80 -1.29 9.66 -6.76
CA LYS A 80 -1.01 9.11 -5.42
C LYS A 80 -0.79 7.61 -5.53
N LEU A 81 0.40 7.15 -5.17
CA LEU A 81 0.80 5.75 -5.24
C LEU A 81 0.59 5.07 -3.89
N LEU A 82 0.08 3.84 -3.90
CA LEU A 82 0.05 2.96 -2.75
C LEU A 82 1.10 1.86 -2.91
N GLU A 83 2.01 1.75 -1.93
CA GLU A 83 2.95 0.64 -1.81
C GLU A 83 2.50 -0.28 -0.68
N ILE A 84 2.24 -1.56 -0.97
CA ILE A 84 2.05 -2.58 0.06
C ILE A 84 3.30 -3.46 0.10
N ARG A 85 4.06 -3.36 1.19
CA ARG A 85 5.32 -4.05 1.42
C ARG A 85 5.11 -5.22 2.37
N VAL A 86 5.49 -6.41 1.94
CA VAL A 86 5.35 -7.65 2.70
C VAL A 86 6.64 -8.43 2.64
N ARG A 87 7.18 -8.78 3.81
CA ARG A 87 8.35 -9.64 3.92
C ARG A 87 7.91 -11.11 4.04
N VAL A 88 8.51 -11.99 3.24
CA VAL A 88 8.21 -13.43 3.15
C VAL A 88 9.38 -14.29 3.59
#